data_AF-A0A953EC30-F1
#
_entry.id   AF-A0A953EC30-F1
#
_cell.length_a   1.000
_cell.length_b   1.000
_cell.length_c   1.000
_cell.angle_alpha   90.00
_cell.angle_beta   90.00
_cell.angle_gamma   90.00
#
_symmetry.space_group_name_H-M   'P 1'
#
loop_
_entity.id
_entity.type
_entity.pdbx_description
1 polymer ?
#
loop_
_entity_poly.entity_id
_entity_poly.type
_entity_poly.pdbx_seq_one_letter_code
_entity_poly.pdbx_strand_id
1 'polypeptide(L)'
;MAPRLRMLLALLPAACASAEEREAAAFQAAIASSRASLAALAPEAPVPASPPPSQALPGTAATQFLGTAPETVQRRLGEPSLRRAEGSAEIWLYAGDACALDLVLYPGPGGLRVGHAAARASGTESVTEADCLQDLAAGARPHYTPAMTSQRQPPVRR
;
A
#
# COMPACT_ATOMS: atom_id res chain seq x y z
N MET A 1 42.95 40.39 -56.99
CA MET A 1 43.56 39.90 -55.72
C MET A 1 42.46 39.82 -54.66
N ALA A 2 41.83 38.66 -54.47
CA ALA A 2 41.14 38.29 -53.21
C ALA A 2 40.62 36.82 -53.25
N PRO A 3 41.50 35.79 -53.22
CA PRO A 3 41.05 34.40 -53.05
C PRO A 3 41.08 33.91 -51.59
N ARG A 4 41.39 34.77 -50.60
CA ARG A 4 41.66 34.33 -49.22
C ARG A 4 40.44 34.21 -48.29
N LEU A 5 39.24 34.60 -48.73
CA LEU A 5 38.06 34.67 -47.85
C LEU A 5 37.18 33.40 -47.84
N ARG A 6 37.61 32.29 -48.46
CA ARG A 6 36.81 31.04 -48.51
C ARG A 6 37.26 29.92 -47.58
N MET A 7 38.38 30.07 -46.85
CA MET A 7 38.96 28.94 -46.10
C MET A 7 38.67 28.94 -44.59
N LEU A 8 38.01 29.97 -44.04
CA LEU A 8 37.79 30.10 -42.59
C LEU A 8 36.40 29.65 -42.10
N LEU A 9 35.49 29.24 -43.00
CA LEU A 9 34.11 28.89 -42.62
C LEU A 9 33.82 27.38 -42.52
N ALA A 10 34.84 26.53 -42.40
CA ALA A 10 34.67 25.07 -42.43
C ALA A 10 35.09 24.33 -41.13
N LEU A 11 35.52 25.04 -40.08
CA LEU A 11 36.07 24.42 -38.86
C LEU A 11 35.19 24.52 -37.60
N LEU A 12 33.99 25.12 -37.68
CA LEU A 12 33.14 25.36 -36.49
C LEU A 12 32.13 24.25 -36.08
N PRO A 13 31.79 23.18 -36.83
CA PRO A 13 30.76 22.25 -36.34
C PRO A 13 31.27 21.19 -35.36
N ALA A 14 32.59 21.00 -35.22
CA ALA A 14 33.16 19.89 -34.43
C ALA A 14 33.10 20.09 -32.91
N ALA A 15 32.82 21.31 -32.43
CA ALA A 15 32.86 21.61 -31.00
C ALA A 15 31.57 21.19 -30.25
N CYS A 16 30.40 21.24 -30.90
CA CYS A 16 29.12 20.96 -30.22
C CYS A 16 28.87 19.45 -29.97
N ALA A 17 29.32 18.56 -30.84
CA ALA A 17 29.16 17.11 -30.64
C ALA A 17 29.90 16.59 -29.39
N SER A 18 31.05 17.20 -29.08
CA SER A 18 31.91 16.76 -27.97
C SER A 18 31.32 17.01 -26.57
N ALA A 19 30.38 17.95 -26.44
CA ALA A 19 29.72 18.25 -25.17
C ALA A 19 28.59 17.25 -24.89
N GLU A 20 27.80 16.93 -25.91
CA GLU A 20 26.71 15.96 -25.85
C GLU A 20 27.24 14.53 -25.57
N GLU A 21 28.37 14.15 -26.19
CA GLU A 21 29.01 12.86 -25.94
C GLU A 21 29.56 12.73 -24.50
N ARG A 22 30.09 13.83 -23.94
CA ARG A 22 30.57 13.85 -22.55
C ARG A 22 29.44 13.75 -21.53
N GLU A 23 28.31 14.39 -21.81
CA GLU A 23 27.11 14.32 -20.97
C GLU A 23 26.48 12.93 -20.99
N ALA A 24 26.36 12.32 -22.17
CA ALA A 24 25.89 10.94 -22.32
C ALA A 24 26.79 9.93 -21.57
N ALA A 25 28.12 10.10 -21.66
CA ALA A 25 29.07 9.25 -20.93
C ALA A 25 28.95 9.43 -19.40
N ALA A 26 28.78 10.67 -18.93
CA ALA A 26 28.58 10.95 -17.51
C ALA A 26 27.28 10.34 -16.98
N PHE A 27 26.19 10.41 -17.75
CA PHE A 27 24.91 9.80 -17.39
C PHE A 27 24.99 8.28 -17.32
N GLN A 28 25.64 7.64 -18.31
CA GLN A 28 25.86 6.19 -18.30
C GLN A 28 26.72 5.75 -17.10
N ALA A 29 27.76 6.51 -16.76
CA ALA A 29 28.58 6.24 -15.58
C ALA A 29 27.78 6.37 -14.27
N ALA A 30 26.89 7.37 -14.17
CA ALA A 30 26.01 7.54 -13.01
C ALA A 30 25.03 6.36 -12.85
N ILE A 31 24.43 5.88 -13.95
CA ILE A 31 23.57 4.69 -13.93
C ILE A 31 24.37 3.44 -13.50
N ALA A 32 25.56 3.24 -14.05
CA ALA A 32 26.40 2.10 -13.71
C ALA A 32 26.78 2.09 -12.22
N SER A 33 27.19 3.24 -11.68
CA SER A 33 27.50 3.41 -10.26
C SER A 33 26.29 3.13 -9.35
N SER A 34 25.11 3.63 -9.76
CA SER A 34 23.86 3.39 -9.03
C SER A 34 23.51 1.90 -8.98
N ARG A 35 23.65 1.20 -10.11
CA ARG A 35 23.42 -0.26 -10.19
C ARG A 35 24.40 -1.04 -9.31
N ALA A 36 25.68 -0.68 -9.33
CA ALA A 36 26.69 -1.33 -8.48
C ALA A 36 26.38 -1.14 -6.98
N SER A 37 25.96 0.06 -6.59
CA SER A 37 25.57 0.36 -5.21
C SER A 37 24.33 -0.44 -4.78
N LEU A 38 23.35 -0.58 -5.66
CA LEU A 38 22.15 -1.40 -5.39
C LEU A 38 22.47 -2.90 -5.36
N ALA A 39 23.37 -3.37 -6.21
CA ALA A 39 23.79 -4.78 -6.23
C ALA A 39 24.51 -5.18 -4.93
N ALA A 40 25.31 -4.27 -4.34
CA ALA A 40 25.95 -4.51 -3.04
C ALA A 40 24.95 -4.59 -1.87
N LEU A 41 23.75 -4.03 -2.04
CA LEU A 41 22.65 -4.11 -1.07
C LEU A 41 21.68 -5.25 -1.34
N ALA A 42 21.81 -5.92 -2.50
CA ALA A 42 20.92 -7.02 -2.86
C ALA A 42 21.23 -8.21 -1.94
N PRO A 43 20.30 -8.64 -1.08
CA PRO A 43 20.49 -9.86 -0.32
C PRO A 43 20.54 -11.04 -1.31
N GLU A 44 21.54 -11.91 -1.18
CA GLU A 44 21.58 -13.21 -1.87
C GLU A 44 20.59 -14.15 -1.19
N ALA A 45 19.31 -13.77 -1.20
CA ALA A 45 18.24 -14.58 -0.66
C ALA A 45 17.78 -15.56 -1.74
N PRO A 46 17.60 -16.86 -1.42
CA PRO A 46 16.93 -17.77 -2.32
C PRO A 46 15.55 -17.18 -2.63
N VAL A 47 15.19 -17.10 -3.90
CA VAL A 47 13.83 -16.70 -4.30
C VAL A 47 12.89 -17.71 -3.63
N PRO A 48 12.08 -17.31 -2.64
CA PRO A 48 11.17 -18.25 -2.01
C PRO A 48 10.19 -18.70 -3.09
N ALA A 49 10.16 -20.00 -3.37
CA ALA A 49 9.13 -20.55 -4.23
C ALA A 49 7.78 -20.13 -3.65
N SER A 50 6.93 -19.49 -4.47
CA SER A 50 5.60 -19.09 -4.04
C SER A 50 4.91 -20.30 -3.42
N PRO A 51 4.47 -20.22 -2.15
CA PRO A 51 3.76 -21.33 -1.55
C PRO A 51 2.52 -21.64 -2.40
N PRO A 52 2.14 -22.92 -2.55
CA PRO A 52 0.90 -23.27 -3.23
C PRO A 52 -0.26 -22.49 -2.59
N PRO A 53 -1.30 -22.13 -3.36
CA PRO A 53 -2.44 -21.41 -2.81
C PRO A 53 -3.03 -22.23 -1.67
N SER A 54 -2.74 -21.82 -0.43
CA SER A 54 -3.38 -22.39 0.74
C SER A 54 -4.84 -21.98 0.65
N GLN A 55 -5.73 -22.98 0.55
CA GLN A 55 -7.14 -22.75 0.75
C GLN A 55 -7.30 -22.33 2.21
N ALA A 56 -7.28 -21.02 2.45
CA ALA A 56 -7.55 -20.49 3.77
C ALA A 56 -8.94 -20.97 4.19
N LEU A 57 -9.06 -21.36 5.47
CA LEU A 57 -10.35 -21.70 6.04
C LEU A 57 -11.27 -20.48 5.88
N PRO A 58 -12.55 -20.67 5.51
CA PRO A 58 -13.50 -19.57 5.45
C PRO A 58 -13.55 -18.86 6.80
N GLY A 59 -13.32 -17.55 6.82
CA GLY A 59 -13.24 -16.77 8.05
C GLY A 59 -11.85 -16.27 8.40
N THR A 60 -10.78 -16.90 7.89
CA THR A 60 -9.41 -16.67 8.38
C THR A 60 -8.50 -15.88 7.42
N ALA A 61 -8.97 -15.52 6.23
CA ALA A 61 -8.19 -14.77 5.23
C ALA A 61 -8.98 -13.62 4.61
N ALA A 62 -8.34 -12.50 4.28
CA ALA A 62 -8.97 -11.33 3.67
C ALA A 62 -9.54 -11.65 2.29
N THR A 63 -8.97 -12.63 1.59
CA THR A 63 -9.47 -13.13 0.30
C THR A 63 -10.92 -13.62 0.36
N GLN A 64 -11.44 -13.95 1.55
CA GLN A 64 -12.85 -14.28 1.76
C GLN A 64 -13.83 -13.15 1.44
N PHE A 65 -13.35 -11.90 1.35
CA PHE A 65 -14.18 -10.75 1.00
C PHE A 65 -14.24 -10.52 -0.49
N LEU A 66 -13.38 -11.16 -1.31
CA LEU A 66 -13.40 -10.97 -2.76
C LEU A 66 -14.78 -11.27 -3.35
N GLY A 67 -15.25 -10.38 -4.21
CA GLY A 67 -16.57 -10.46 -4.84
C GLY A 67 -17.74 -10.14 -3.92
N THR A 68 -17.53 -9.85 -2.63
CA THR A 68 -18.62 -9.49 -1.72
C THR A 68 -19.10 -8.06 -1.95
N ALA A 69 -20.38 -7.83 -1.65
CA ALA A 69 -21.00 -6.51 -1.68
C ALA A 69 -20.64 -5.70 -0.40
N PRO A 70 -20.55 -4.36 -0.51
CA PRO A 70 -20.20 -3.48 0.61
C PRO A 70 -21.03 -3.74 1.88
N GLU A 71 -22.34 -3.96 1.72
CA GLU A 71 -23.28 -4.19 2.83
C GLU A 71 -22.99 -5.50 3.57
N THR A 72 -22.42 -6.49 2.88
CA THR A 72 -22.03 -7.76 3.47
C THR A 72 -20.75 -7.61 4.28
N VAL A 73 -19.81 -6.80 3.81
CA VAL A 73 -18.60 -6.47 4.58
C VAL A 73 -19.00 -5.70 5.83
N GLN A 74 -19.84 -4.66 5.71
CA GLN A 74 -20.28 -3.84 6.83
C GLN A 74 -21.04 -4.65 7.89
N ARG A 75 -21.90 -5.56 7.47
CA ARG A 75 -22.62 -6.45 8.41
C ARG A 75 -21.68 -7.37 9.20
N ARG A 76 -20.51 -7.70 8.64
CA ARG A 76 -19.52 -8.59 9.28
C ARG A 76 -18.51 -7.81 10.14
N LEU A 77 -18.06 -6.66 9.68
CA LEU A 77 -16.93 -5.90 10.25
C LEU A 77 -17.32 -4.51 10.78
N GLY A 78 -18.59 -4.12 10.70
CA GLY A 78 -19.04 -2.78 11.06
C GLY A 78 -18.69 -1.72 10.00
N GLU A 79 -18.68 -0.45 10.40
CA GLU A 79 -18.25 0.62 9.51
C GLU A 79 -16.71 0.70 9.45
N PRO A 80 -16.10 0.93 8.27
CA PRO A 80 -14.67 1.15 8.15
C PRO A 80 -14.27 2.48 8.77
N SER A 81 -13.05 2.51 9.30
CA SER A 81 -12.44 3.70 9.89
C SER A 81 -12.14 4.79 8.85
N LEU A 82 -11.91 4.39 7.59
CA LEU A 82 -11.73 5.31 6.46
C LEU A 82 -12.49 4.78 5.24
N ARG A 83 -13.15 5.69 4.51
CA ARG A 83 -13.60 5.47 3.14
C ARG A 83 -13.07 6.59 2.25
N ARG A 84 -12.52 6.23 1.09
CA ARG A 84 -12.02 7.19 0.10
C ARG A 84 -12.44 6.76 -1.30
N ALA A 85 -13.07 7.66 -2.04
CA ALA A 85 -13.37 7.44 -3.45
C ALA A 85 -12.10 7.64 -4.30
N GLU A 86 -11.88 6.73 -5.25
CA GLU A 86 -10.74 6.73 -6.17
C GLU A 86 -11.24 6.43 -7.59
N GLY A 87 -11.65 7.49 -8.28
CA GLY A 87 -12.32 7.35 -9.59
C GLY A 87 -13.61 6.56 -9.47
N SER A 88 -13.67 5.38 -10.09
CA SER A 88 -14.83 4.48 -10.01
C SER A 88 -14.72 3.45 -8.87
N ALA A 89 -13.59 3.44 -8.16
CA ALA A 89 -13.35 2.54 -7.04
C ALA A 89 -13.56 3.24 -5.69
N GLU A 90 -13.69 2.45 -4.64
CA GLU A 90 -13.61 2.92 -3.25
C GLU A 90 -12.53 2.15 -2.49
N ILE A 91 -11.72 2.85 -1.72
CA ILE A 91 -10.75 2.28 -0.78
C ILE A 91 -11.33 2.39 0.62
N TRP A 92 -11.43 1.26 1.30
CA TRP A 92 -11.89 1.17 2.68
C TRP A 92 -10.77 0.63 3.57
N LEU A 93 -10.56 1.28 4.71
CA LEU A 93 -9.64 0.83 5.76
C LEU A 93 -10.43 0.48 7.00
N TYR A 94 -10.28 -0.75 7.49
CA TYR A 94 -10.68 -1.14 8.83
C TYR A 94 -9.42 -1.15 9.70
N ALA A 95 -9.37 -0.28 10.71
CA ALA A 95 -8.26 -0.26 11.66
C ALA A 95 -8.63 -1.06 12.92
N GLY A 96 -7.77 -1.99 13.29
CA GLY A 96 -7.78 -2.67 14.58
C GLY A 96 -6.66 -2.15 15.48
N ASP A 97 -6.49 -2.75 16.65
CA ASP A 97 -5.50 -2.29 17.63
C ASP A 97 -4.07 -2.58 17.16
N ALA A 98 -3.85 -3.75 16.55
CA ALA A 98 -2.53 -4.22 16.11
C ALA A 98 -2.39 -4.34 14.58
N CYS A 99 -3.48 -4.18 13.83
CA CYS A 99 -3.50 -4.44 12.40
C CYS A 99 -4.47 -3.52 11.65
N ALA A 100 -4.51 -3.66 10.33
CA ALA A 100 -5.54 -3.10 9.49
C ALA A 100 -5.90 -4.02 8.33
N LEU A 101 -7.14 -3.90 7.85
CA LEU A 101 -7.63 -4.55 6.64
C LEU A 101 -7.95 -3.47 5.59
N ASP A 102 -7.24 -3.53 4.47
CA ASP A 102 -7.47 -2.71 3.30
C ASP A 102 -8.37 -3.46 2.33
N LEU A 103 -9.49 -2.84 1.92
CA LEU A 103 -10.36 -3.34 0.86
C LEU A 103 -10.43 -2.31 -0.26
N VAL A 104 -10.35 -2.79 -1.50
CA VAL A 104 -10.62 -1.95 -2.69
C VAL A 104 -11.83 -2.51 -3.41
N LEU A 105 -12.86 -1.68 -3.55
CA LEU A 105 -14.11 -2.01 -4.18
C LEU A 105 -14.14 -1.38 -5.58
N TYR A 106 -14.53 -2.18 -6.58
CA TYR A 106 -14.68 -1.74 -7.97
C TYR A 106 -16.12 -1.95 -8.43
N PRO A 107 -16.57 -1.26 -9.50
CA PRO A 107 -17.87 -1.54 -10.09
C PRO A 107 -17.93 -2.98 -10.60
N GLY A 108 -18.99 -3.69 -10.25
CA GLY A 108 -19.24 -5.05 -10.68
C GLY A 108 -20.74 -5.34 -10.82
N PRO A 109 -21.12 -6.61 -11.02
CA PRO A 109 -22.52 -7.00 -11.16
C PRO A 109 -23.33 -6.62 -9.92
N GLY A 110 -24.31 -5.73 -10.09
CA GLY A 110 -25.19 -5.28 -8.99
C GLY A 110 -24.52 -4.30 -8.02
N GLY A 111 -23.55 -3.50 -8.47
CA GLY A 111 -22.92 -2.42 -7.70
C GLY A 111 -21.45 -2.67 -7.38
N LEU A 112 -20.92 -1.95 -6.41
CA LEU A 112 -19.53 -2.12 -5.97
C LEU A 112 -19.29 -3.54 -5.42
N ARG A 113 -18.11 -4.10 -5.71
CA ARG A 113 -17.66 -5.41 -5.24
C ARG A 113 -16.21 -5.32 -4.83
N VAL A 114 -15.84 -6.01 -3.75
CA VAL A 114 -14.44 -6.10 -3.32
C VAL A 114 -13.63 -6.81 -4.40
N GLY A 115 -12.69 -6.11 -5.03
CA GLY A 115 -11.75 -6.68 -5.99
C GLY A 115 -10.34 -6.90 -5.42
N HIS A 116 -10.04 -6.26 -4.29
CA HIS A 116 -8.80 -6.48 -3.55
C HIS A 116 -9.05 -6.47 -2.04
N ALA A 117 -8.34 -7.33 -1.32
CA ALA A 117 -8.40 -7.44 0.12
C ALA A 117 -7.03 -7.88 0.68
N ALA A 118 -6.52 -7.14 1.66
CA ALA A 118 -5.25 -7.46 2.31
C ALA A 118 -5.25 -7.02 3.78
N ALA A 119 -4.83 -7.92 4.67
CA ALA A 119 -4.56 -7.59 6.06
C ALA A 119 -3.07 -7.31 6.26
N ARG A 120 -2.74 -6.36 7.14
CA ARG A 120 -1.36 -6.01 7.50
C ARG A 120 -1.26 -5.61 8.96
N ALA A 121 -0.10 -5.86 9.57
CA ALA A 121 0.21 -5.31 10.88
C ALA A 121 0.32 -3.76 10.81
N SER A 122 -0.04 -3.09 11.89
CA SER A 122 0.10 -1.63 12.05
C SER A 122 1.45 -1.22 12.64
N GLY A 123 2.22 -2.17 13.17
CA GLY A 123 3.54 -1.97 13.79
C GLY A 123 4.62 -2.93 13.26
N THR A 124 5.67 -3.14 14.06
CA THR A 124 6.79 -4.02 13.71
C THR A 124 6.54 -5.49 14.03
N GLU A 125 5.57 -5.77 14.89
CA GLU A 125 5.17 -7.13 15.25
C GLU A 125 4.39 -7.79 14.11
N SER A 126 4.67 -9.06 13.85
CA SER A 126 3.91 -9.84 12.88
C SER A 126 2.55 -10.21 13.45
N VAL A 127 1.48 -9.93 12.72
CA VAL A 127 0.10 -10.34 13.04
C VAL A 127 -0.40 -11.26 11.93
N THR A 128 -1.01 -12.39 12.29
CA THR A 128 -1.62 -13.25 11.28
C THR A 128 -2.90 -12.62 10.76
N GLU A 129 -3.26 -12.94 9.52
CA GLU A 129 -4.50 -12.45 8.92
C GLU A 129 -5.74 -12.90 9.71
N ALA A 130 -5.72 -14.12 10.26
CA ALA A 130 -6.78 -14.64 11.10
C ALA A 130 -6.95 -13.82 12.38
N ASP A 131 -5.86 -13.52 13.09
CA ASP A 131 -5.89 -12.71 14.32
C ASP A 131 -6.39 -11.30 14.02
N CYS A 132 -5.96 -10.71 12.89
CA CYS A 132 -6.42 -9.40 12.46
C CYS A 132 -7.94 -9.37 12.22
N LEU A 133 -8.47 -10.38 11.51
CA LEU A 133 -9.90 -10.45 11.25
C LEU A 133 -10.72 -10.69 12.51
N GLN A 134 -10.17 -11.42 13.48
CA GLN A 134 -10.81 -11.63 14.77
C GLN A 134 -10.85 -10.34 15.60
N ASP A 135 -9.76 -9.57 15.61
CA ASP A 135 -9.68 -8.24 16.26
C ASP A 135 -10.73 -7.28 15.69
N LEU A 136 -10.75 -7.14 14.36
CA LEU A 136 -11.73 -6.29 13.66
C LEU A 136 -13.18 -6.72 13.91
N ALA A 137 -13.46 -8.03 13.92
CA ALA A 137 -14.80 -8.54 14.20
C ALA A 137 -15.22 -8.33 15.67
N ALA A 138 -14.27 -8.29 16.61
CA ALA A 138 -14.54 -7.98 18.00
C ALA A 138 -14.87 -6.50 18.19
N GLY A 139 -14.12 -5.59 17.54
CA GLY A 139 -14.34 -4.15 17.58
C GLY A 139 -15.60 -3.67 16.82
N ALA A 140 -16.08 -4.46 15.85
CA ALA A 140 -17.32 -4.20 15.12
C ALA A 140 -18.59 -4.27 15.97
N ARG A 141 -18.52 -4.93 17.14
CA ARG A 141 -19.64 -4.98 18.07
C ARG A 141 -19.81 -3.60 18.71
N PRO A 142 -21.03 -3.04 18.77
CA PRO A 142 -21.25 -1.80 19.51
C PRO A 142 -20.72 -2.00 20.92
N HIS A 143 -19.68 -1.26 21.28
CA HIS A 143 -19.23 -1.18 22.66
C HIS A 143 -20.38 -0.56 23.46
N TYR A 144 -21.26 -1.38 24.01
CA TYR A 144 -22.13 -0.95 25.09
C TYR A 144 -21.21 -0.63 26.26
N THR A 145 -20.91 0.66 26.44
CA THR A 145 -20.36 1.13 27.69
C THR A 145 -21.50 1.06 28.71
N PRO A 146 -21.52 0.09 29.66
CA PRO A 146 -22.44 0.24 30.78
C PRO A 146 -22.09 1.58 31.42
N ALA A 147 -23.05 2.50 31.42
CA ALA A 147 -22.92 3.74 32.15
C ALA A 147 -22.48 3.38 33.57
N MET A 148 -21.28 3.84 33.96
CA MET A 148 -20.84 3.79 35.36
C MET A 148 -21.97 4.41 36.17
N THR A 149 -22.73 3.55 36.85
CA THR A 149 -23.74 3.98 37.79
C THR A 149 -22.97 4.71 38.87
N SER A 150 -23.07 6.04 38.85
CA SER A 150 -22.62 6.92 39.91
C SER A 150 -23.26 6.43 41.21
N GLN A 151 -22.51 5.64 41.98
CA GLN A 151 -22.87 5.31 43.35
C GLN A 151 -22.84 6.62 44.14
N ARG A 152 -24.00 7.27 44.26
CA ARG A 152 -24.22 8.29 45.28
C ARG A 152 -24.11 7.60 46.63
N GLN A 153 -22.99 7.86 47.30
CA GLN A 153 -22.79 7.46 48.69
C GLN A 153 -23.84 8.16 49.58
N PRO A 154 -24.58 7.44 50.44
CA PRO A 154 -25.54 8.09 51.33
C PRO A 154 -24.82 8.90 52.43
N PRO A 155 -25.44 9.97 52.95
CA PRO A 155 -24.82 10.79 53.99
C PRO A 155 -24.71 10.00 55.31
N VAL A 156 -23.51 9.99 55.88
CA VAL A 156 -23.25 9.51 57.24
C VAL A 156 -23.90 10.49 58.22
N ARG A 157 -24.95 10.06 58.94
CA ARG A 157 -25.43 10.78 60.12
C ARG A 157 -24.44 10.58 61.26
N ARG A 158 -23.97 11.67 61.85
CA ARG A 158 -23.35 11.70 63.19
C ARG A 158 -24.39 12.17 64.19
#